data_AF-X1H2T5-F1
#
_entry.id   AF-X1H2T5-F1
#
_cell.length_a   1.000
_cell.length_b   1.000
_cell.length_c   1.000
_cell.angle_alpha   90.00
_cell.angle_beta   90.00
_cell.angle_gamma   90.00
#
_symmetry.space_group_name_H-M   'P 1'
#
loop_
_entity.id
_entity.type
_entity.pdbx_description
1 polymer ?
#
loop_
_entity_poly.entity_id
_entity_poly.type
_entity_poly.pdbx_seq_one_letter_code
_entity_poly.pdbx_strand_id
1 'polypeptide(L)'
;MSEGEIYTFRLHRRLQTGNTWMNDIRGGSKVADVDVKEVGEFQVRDLRPFLDKSSFKTLAAWWNAIQILSGSRVVTMNTRGWLYKV
;
A
#
# COMPACT_ATOMS: atom_id res chain seq x y z
N MET A 1 -20.01 -10.30 6.30
CA MET A 1 -18.58 -10.44 5.92
C MET A 1 -17.88 -9.25 6.53
N SER A 2 -16.96 -9.46 7.47
CA SER A 2 -16.21 -8.35 8.05
C SER A 2 -15.35 -7.74 6.96
N GLU A 3 -15.69 -6.52 6.54
CA GLU A 3 -14.90 -5.73 5.58
C GLU A 3 -13.50 -5.56 6.15
N GLY A 4 -12.52 -6.26 5.55
CA GLY A 4 -11.13 -6.20 5.99
C GLY A 4 -10.51 -4.89 5.52
N GLU A 5 -10.32 -3.95 6.44
CA GLU A 5 -9.61 -2.70 6.18
C GLU A 5 -8.10 -2.93 6.11
N ILE A 6 -7.47 -2.55 5.00
CA ILE A 6 -6.02 -2.68 4.82
C ILE A 6 -5.40 -1.36 4.35
N TYR A 7 -4.28 -0.99 4.95
CA TYR A 7 -3.46 0.14 4.52
C TYR A 7 -2.36 -0.32 3.56
N THR A 8 -2.29 0.32 2.40
CA THR A 8 -1.28 0.04 1.37
C THR A 8 -0.53 1.31 0.99
N PHE A 9 0.77 1.19 0.73
CA PHE A 9 1.63 2.31 0.37
C PHE A 9 2.12 2.16 -1.07
N ARG A 10 2.16 3.27 -1.82
CA ARG A 10 2.69 3.31 -3.19
C ARG A 10 3.63 4.48 -3.39
N LEU A 11 4.71 4.25 -4.12
CA LEU A 11 5.65 5.30 -4.54
C LEU A 11 5.10 6.23 -5.63
N HIS A 12 3.92 5.97 -6.15
CA HIS A 12 3.25 6.79 -7.16
C HIS A 12 1.79 6.97 -6.78
N ARG A 13 1.27 8.18 -6.98
CA ARG A 13 -0.14 8.48 -6.77
C ARG A 13 -0.98 7.65 -7.74
N ARG A 14 -2.08 7.07 -7.25
CA ARG A 14 -3.07 6.45 -8.12
C ARG A 14 -3.79 7.55 -8.91
N LEU A 15 -4.03 7.30 -10.18
CA LEU A 15 -4.84 8.19 -11.01
C LEU A 15 -6.34 8.07 -10.68
N GLN A 16 -6.77 6.92 -10.17
CA GLN A 16 -8.16 6.61 -9.82
C GLN A 16 -8.24 5.95 -8.45
N THR A 17 -9.22 6.41 -7.66
CA THR A 17 -9.61 5.92 -6.34
C THR A 17 -11.14 5.73 -6.32
N GLY A 18 -11.68 5.11 -5.28
CA GLY A 18 -13.08 4.70 -5.19
C GLY A 18 -13.28 3.20 -5.46
N ASN A 19 -14.51 2.83 -5.79
CA ASN A 19 -14.91 1.45 -6.05
C ASN A 19 -14.14 0.87 -7.25
N THR A 20 -13.37 -0.17 -6.98
CA THR A 20 -12.57 -0.90 -7.95
C THR A 20 -12.51 -2.37 -7.55
N TRP A 21 -11.60 -3.13 -8.15
CA TRP A 21 -11.41 -4.54 -7.87
C TRP A 21 -9.93 -4.85 -7.67
N MET A 22 -9.66 -5.90 -6.91
CA MET A 22 -8.31 -6.43 -6.70
C MET A 22 -8.13 -7.78 -7.40
N ASN A 23 -6.89 -8.10 -7.70
CA ASN A 23 -6.44 -9.33 -8.34
C ASN A 23 -5.45 -10.01 -7.40
N ASP A 24 -5.30 -11.32 -7.53
CA ASP A 24 -4.26 -12.10 -6.83
C ASP A 24 -2.86 -11.76 -7.33
N ILE A 25 -2.73 -11.51 -8.63
CA ILE A 25 -1.48 -11.14 -9.30
C ILE A 25 -1.70 -10.02 -10.32
N ARG A 26 -0.63 -9.35 -10.74
CA ARG A 26 -0.70 -8.34 -11.81
C ARG A 26 -1.21 -8.97 -13.10
N GLY A 27 -2.38 -8.51 -13.58
CA GLY A 27 -3.04 -9.07 -14.77
C GLY A 27 -3.82 -10.36 -14.52
N GLY A 28 -3.89 -10.84 -13.28
CA GLY A 28 -4.71 -11.98 -12.88
C GLY A 28 -6.20 -11.69 -12.85
N SER A 29 -7.00 -12.69 -12.54
CA SER A 29 -8.44 -12.58 -12.43
C SER A 29 -8.86 -11.71 -11.25
N LYS A 30 -10.09 -11.16 -11.32
CA LYS A 30 -10.69 -10.43 -10.21
C LYS A 30 -10.90 -11.37 -9.01
N VAL A 31 -10.42 -10.96 -7.85
CA VAL A 31 -10.54 -11.68 -6.57
C VAL A 31 -11.65 -11.07 -5.71
N ALA A 32 -11.71 -9.74 -5.61
CA ALA A 32 -12.75 -9.05 -4.83
C ALA A 32 -12.98 -7.62 -5.34
N ASP A 33 -14.15 -7.06 -5.01
CA ASP A 33 -14.40 -5.63 -5.07
C ASP A 33 -13.80 -4.95 -3.84
N VAL A 34 -13.23 -3.76 -4.03
CA VAL A 34 -12.58 -2.97 -2.98
C VAL A 34 -12.87 -1.48 -3.18
N ASP A 35 -12.96 -0.71 -2.10
CA ASP A 35 -13.08 0.75 -2.15
C ASP A 35 -11.77 1.39 -1.72
N VAL A 36 -11.02 1.95 -2.67
CA VAL A 36 -9.70 2.51 -2.40
C VAL A 36 -9.82 4.00 -2.08
N LYS A 37 -9.45 4.41 -0.88
CA LYS A 37 -9.40 5.82 -0.46
C LYS A 37 -7.97 6.29 -0.24
N GLU A 38 -7.59 7.40 -0.88
CA GLU A 38 -6.32 8.06 -0.58
C GLU A 38 -6.38 8.69 0.83
N VAL A 39 -5.40 8.36 1.65
CA VAL A 39 -5.25 8.92 3.00
C VAL A 39 -4.36 10.17 2.96
N GLY A 40 -3.32 10.14 2.13
CA GLY A 40 -2.42 11.27 1.92
C GLY A 40 -1.01 10.84 1.53
N GLU A 41 -0.09 11.82 1.51
CA GLU A 41 1.34 11.60 1.29
C GLU A 41 2.07 11.41 2.63
N PHE A 42 2.90 10.38 2.71
CA PHE A 42 3.64 9.99 3.92
C PHE A 42 5.09 9.64 3.57
N GLN A 43 5.99 9.76 4.54
CA GLN A 43 7.31 9.11 4.43
C GLN A 43 7.21 7.66 4.91
N VAL A 44 8.10 6.80 4.42
CA VAL A 44 8.15 5.39 4.85
C VAL A 44 8.26 5.28 6.38
N ARG A 45 9.03 6.15 7.04
CA ARG A 45 9.15 6.16 8.51
C ARG A 45 7.84 6.42 9.25
N ASP A 46 6.90 7.11 8.61
CA ASP A 46 5.61 7.50 9.20
C ASP A 46 4.55 6.39 9.07
N LEU A 47 4.89 5.24 8.47
CA LEU A 47 3.94 4.13 8.25
C LEU A 47 3.68 3.28 9.51
N ARG A 48 4.47 3.49 10.57
CA ARG A 48 4.41 2.69 11.79
C ARG A 48 3.01 2.62 12.44
N PRO A 49 2.19 3.69 12.47
CA PRO A 49 0.84 3.64 13.04
C PRO A 49 -0.14 2.74 12.27
N PHE A 50 0.17 2.32 11.05
CA PHE A 50 -0.73 1.55 10.19
C PHE A 50 -0.34 0.07 10.09
N LEU A 51 0.64 -0.38 10.87
CA LEU A 51 1.19 -1.74 10.78
C LEU A 51 0.16 -2.82 11.11
N ASP A 52 -0.69 -2.58 12.11
CA ASP A 52 -1.75 -3.48 12.57
C ASP A 52 -2.78 -3.76 11.48
N LYS A 53 -3.02 -2.78 10.61
CA LYS A 53 -3.89 -2.86 9.45
C LYS A 53 -3.11 -2.95 8.15
N SER A 54 -1.86 -3.38 8.21
CA SER A 54 -1.05 -3.74 7.04
C SER A 54 -0.79 -5.24 7.03
N SER A 55 -0.32 -5.77 5.92
CA SER A 55 0.14 -7.16 5.85
C SER A 55 1.54 -7.37 6.46
N PHE A 56 2.11 -6.37 7.13
CA PHE A 56 3.49 -6.38 7.64
C PHE A 56 3.54 -6.25 9.16
N LYS A 57 4.29 -7.15 9.80
CA LYS A 57 4.49 -7.14 11.27
C LYS A 57 5.40 -6.00 11.75
N THR A 58 6.27 -5.48 10.88
CA THR A 58 7.25 -4.45 11.25
C THR A 58 7.40 -3.43 10.12
N LEU A 59 7.80 -2.20 10.50
CA LEU A 59 8.11 -1.15 9.54
C LEU A 59 9.25 -1.55 8.59
N ALA A 60 10.25 -2.28 9.09
CA ALA A 60 11.35 -2.80 8.26
C ALA A 60 10.86 -3.79 7.20
N ALA A 61 9.93 -4.70 7.55
CA ALA A 61 9.34 -5.62 6.58
C ALA A 61 8.54 -4.88 5.50
N TRP A 62 7.78 -3.85 5.89
CA TRP A 62 7.05 -3.01 4.93
C TRP A 62 8.00 -2.24 4.01
N TRP A 63 9.03 -1.61 4.57
CA TRP A 63 10.07 -0.92 3.80
C TRP A 63 10.78 -1.84 2.81
N ASN A 64 11.17 -3.05 3.25
CA ASN A 64 11.79 -4.06 2.38
C ASN A 64 10.85 -4.46 1.23
N ALA A 65 9.55 -4.64 1.49
CA ALA A 65 8.59 -4.94 0.45
C ALA A 65 8.44 -3.79 -0.56
N ILE A 66 8.44 -2.54 -0.09
CA ILE A 66 8.43 -1.35 -0.97
C ILE A 66 9.70 -1.33 -1.84
N GLN A 67 10.87 -1.62 -1.26
CA GLN A 67 12.13 -1.71 -1.99
C GLN A 67 12.09 -2.75 -3.10
N ILE A 68 11.67 -3.98 -2.77
CA ILE A 68 11.55 -5.09 -3.74
C ILE A 68 10.63 -4.68 -4.91
N LEU A 69 9.48 -4.07 -4.61
CA LEU A 69 8.53 -3.61 -5.62
C LEU A 69 9.03 -2.40 -6.43
N SER A 70 9.91 -1.59 -5.86
CA SER A 70 10.45 -0.39 -6.51
C SER A 70 11.57 -0.68 -7.52
N GLY A 71 12.09 -1.91 -7.55
CA GLY A 71 13.15 -2.33 -8.46
C GLY A 71 14.46 -1.59 -8.20
N SER A 72 14.97 -0.88 -9.22
CA SER A 72 16.26 -0.16 -9.17
C SER A 72 16.24 1.17 -8.40
N ARG A 73 15.08 1.58 -7.88
CA ARG A 73 14.98 2.85 -7.15
C ARG A 73 15.52 2.73 -5.73
N VAL A 74 16.28 3.75 -5.35
CA VAL A 74 16.71 3.91 -3.95
C VAL A 74 15.52 4.35 -3.11
N VAL A 75 14.99 3.45 -2.30
CA VAL A 75 13.97 3.75 -1.28
C VAL A 75 14.62 3.80 0.09
N THR A 76 14.46 4.93 0.77
CA THR A 76 14.95 5.18 2.13
C THR A 76 13.78 5.42 3.08
N MET A 77 14.04 5.51 4.38
CA MET A 77 13.03 5.88 5.38
C MET A 77 12.42 7.27 5.17
N ASN A 78 13.11 8.16 4.43
CA ASN A 78 12.62 9.50 4.11
C ASN A 78 11.88 9.56 2.76
N THR A 79 11.87 8.48 1.99
CA THR A 79 11.17 8.41 0.70
C THR A 79 9.68 8.65 0.92
N ARG A 80 9.13 9.59 0.15
CA ARG A 80 7.70 9.90 0.16
C ARG A 80 6.93 9.01 -0.80
N GLY A 81 5.67 8.81 -0.47
CA GLY A 81 4.70 8.12 -1.31
C GLY A 81 3.30 8.30 -0.74
N TRP A 82 2.33 7.62 -1.33
CA TRP A 82 0.93 7.77 -1.04
C TRP A 82 0.40 6.56 -0.28
N LEU A 83 -0.28 6.84 0.83
CA LEU A 83 -0.97 5.85 1.64
C LEU A 83 -2.44 5.77 1.22
N TYR A 84 -2.94 4.54 1.12
CA TYR A 84 -4.32 4.26 0.78
C TYR A 84 -4.94 3.32 1.80
N LYS A 85 -6.19 3.57 2.13
CA LYS A 85 -7.09 2.61 2.77
C LYS A 85 -7.82 1.83 1.68
N VAL A 86 -7.82 0.50 1.79
CA VAL A 86 -8.45 -0.46 0.87
C VAL A 86 -9.44 -1.30 1.65
#